data_AF-A0A0G0XML1-F1
#
_entry.id   AF-A0A0G0XML1-F1
#
_cell.length_a   1.000
_cell.length_b   1.000
_cell.length_c   1.000
_cell.angle_alpha   90.00
_cell.angle_beta   90.00
_cell.angle_gamma   90.00
#
_symmetry.space_group_name_H-M   'P 1'
#
loop_
_entity.id
_entity.type
_entity.pdbx_description
1 polymer ?
#
loop_
_entity_poly.entity_id
_entity_poly.type
_entity_poly.pdbx_seq_one_letter_code
_entity_poly.pdbx_strand_id
1 'polypeptide(L)'
;RERAIKSDPDLFERILKSIAAGTAFTWDPRNKERVKTILARYLRLESVAKAEEHYQSALKALPKKPYVEMVGISSMIEFMAEADPLVSKVKPEEVIDHTILKKLDASGFVDQLYKR
;
A
#
# COMPACT_ATOMS: atom_id res chain seq x y z
N ARG A 1 -3.91 19.26 6.80
CA ARG A 1 -3.44 17.87 6.53
C ARG A 1 -1.93 17.81 6.31
N GLU A 2 -1.30 18.81 5.68
CA GLU A 2 0.19 18.94 5.59
C GLU A 2 0.94 18.91 6.94
N ARG A 3 0.29 19.34 8.03
CA ARG A 3 0.91 19.35 9.37
C ARG A 3 1.24 17.97 9.93
N ALA A 4 0.55 16.90 9.52
CA ALA A 4 0.77 15.57 10.09
C ALA A 4 2.08 14.93 9.61
N ILE A 5 2.41 15.05 8.32
CA ILE A 5 3.66 14.51 7.76
C ILE A 5 4.88 15.28 8.32
N LYS A 6 4.72 16.57 8.64
CA LYS A 6 5.76 17.37 9.31
C LYS A 6 5.83 17.17 10.83
N SER A 7 4.80 16.61 11.48
CA SER A 7 4.74 16.58 12.96
C SER A 7 5.45 15.38 13.60
N ASP A 8 5.64 14.28 12.88
CA ASP A 8 6.40 13.11 13.37
C ASP A 8 6.90 12.23 12.21
N PRO A 9 8.03 12.59 11.56
CA PRO A 9 8.62 11.80 10.48
C PRO A 9 8.94 10.35 10.87
N ASP A 10 9.26 10.10 12.14
CA ASP A 10 9.60 8.77 12.65
C ASP A 10 8.37 7.86 12.69
N LEU A 11 7.21 8.40 13.10
CA LEU A 11 5.94 7.66 13.03
C LEU A 11 5.61 7.26 11.59
N PHE A 12 5.71 8.18 10.64
CA PHE A 12 5.44 7.87 9.23
C PHE A 12 6.43 6.86 8.65
N GLU A 13 7.71 6.96 9.00
CA GLU A 13 8.71 5.97 8.62
C GLU A 13 8.36 4.59 9.17
N ARG A 14 7.94 4.49 10.45
CA ARG A 14 7.51 3.22 11.07
C ARG A 14 6.25 2.65 10.43
N ILE A 15 5.28 3.49 10.07
CA ILE A 15 4.07 3.07 9.36
C ILE A 15 4.44 2.50 7.99
N LEU A 16 5.26 3.20 7.20
CA LEU A 16 5.70 2.75 5.88
C LEU A 16 6.50 1.44 5.96
N LYS A 17 7.40 1.31 6.93
CA LYS A 17 8.12 0.04 7.19
C LYS A 17 7.16 -1.10 7.49
N SER A 18 6.12 -0.85 8.28
CA SER A 18 5.12 -1.86 8.65
C SER A 18 4.28 -2.29 7.45
N ILE A 19 3.86 -1.34 6.61
CA ILE A 19 3.15 -1.63 5.36
C ILE A 19 4.04 -2.46 4.43
N ALA A 20 5.29 -2.04 4.19
CA ALA A 20 6.22 -2.78 3.36
C ALA A 20 6.46 -4.22 3.88
N ALA A 21 6.61 -4.39 5.20
CA ALA A 21 6.76 -5.69 5.82
C ALA A 21 5.50 -6.57 5.66
N GLY A 22 4.30 -6.00 5.82
CA GLY A 22 3.03 -6.71 5.59
C GLY A 22 2.85 -7.13 4.13
N THR A 23 3.24 -6.28 3.18
CA THR A 23 3.27 -6.62 1.76
C THR A 23 4.25 -7.76 1.48
N ALA A 24 5.48 -7.67 1.98
CA ALA A 24 6.46 -8.75 1.82
C ALA A 24 5.98 -10.07 2.45
N PHE A 25 5.37 -10.01 3.64
CA PHE A 25 4.74 -11.17 4.28
C PHE A 25 3.66 -11.82 3.40
N THR A 26 2.87 -11.00 2.71
CA THR A 26 1.83 -11.46 1.77
C THR A 26 2.42 -12.15 0.54
N TRP A 27 3.51 -11.60 0.02
CA TRP A 27 4.22 -12.11 -1.16
C TRP A 27 4.99 -13.41 -0.93
N ASP A 28 5.40 -13.69 0.32
CA ASP A 28 6.13 -14.91 0.66
C ASP A 28 5.20 -16.14 0.60
N PRO A 29 5.45 -17.11 -0.31
CA PRO A 29 4.62 -18.30 -0.45
C PRO A 29 4.50 -19.14 0.83
N ARG A 30 5.51 -19.10 1.71
CA ARG A 30 5.50 -19.82 3.00
C ARG A 30 4.41 -19.28 3.94
N ASN A 31 3.98 -18.04 3.74
CA ASN A 31 2.94 -17.39 4.55
C ASN A 31 1.54 -17.50 3.92
N LYS A 32 1.39 -18.06 2.71
CA LYS A 32 0.13 -18.10 1.96
C LYS A 32 -1.08 -18.52 2.81
N GLU A 33 -1.00 -19.63 3.53
CA GLU A 33 -2.12 -20.14 4.32
C GLU A 33 -2.44 -19.25 5.54
N ARG A 34 -1.42 -18.60 6.12
CA ARG A 34 -1.63 -17.59 7.18
C ARG A 34 -2.33 -16.36 6.62
N VAL A 35 -1.91 -15.88 5.46
CA VAL A 35 -2.54 -14.73 4.79
C VAL A 35 -3.99 -15.04 4.44
N LYS A 36 -4.27 -16.22 3.87
CA LYS A 36 -5.64 -16.66 3.58
C LYS A 36 -6.51 -16.74 4.82
N THR A 37 -5.96 -17.18 5.94
CA THR A 37 -6.67 -17.20 7.23
C THR A 37 -7.02 -15.78 7.70
N ILE A 38 -6.08 -14.84 7.57
CA ILE A 38 -6.31 -13.42 7.88
C ILE A 38 -7.39 -12.85 6.95
N LEU A 39 -7.29 -13.05 5.65
CA LEU A 39 -8.27 -12.59 4.67
C LEU A 39 -9.67 -13.15 4.95
N ALA A 40 -9.79 -14.46 5.20
CA ALA A 40 -11.07 -15.08 5.53
C ALA A 40 -11.72 -14.43 6.76
N ARG A 41 -10.93 -14.18 7.81
CA ARG A 41 -11.41 -13.54 9.04
C ARG A 41 -11.87 -12.10 8.80
N TYR A 42 -11.05 -11.27 8.16
CA TYR A 42 -11.32 -9.84 8.04
C TYR A 42 -12.32 -9.51 6.92
N LEU A 43 -12.41 -10.35 5.88
CA LEU A 43 -13.43 -10.26 4.83
C LEU A 43 -14.71 -11.04 5.17
N ARG A 44 -14.77 -11.71 6.33
CA ARG A 44 -15.92 -12.51 6.80
C ARG A 44 -16.34 -13.59 5.79
N LEU A 45 -15.37 -14.26 5.20
CA LEU A 45 -15.63 -15.36 4.27
C LEU A 45 -16.10 -16.60 5.03
N GLU A 46 -16.92 -17.42 4.38
CA GLU A 46 -17.43 -18.66 4.97
C GLU A 46 -16.33 -19.70 5.26
N SER A 47 -15.19 -19.64 4.56
CA SER A 47 -14.07 -20.54 4.80
C SER A 47 -12.74 -19.97 4.28
N VAL A 48 -11.63 -20.51 4.79
CA VAL A 48 -10.28 -20.20 4.31
C VAL A 48 -10.08 -20.62 2.84
N ALA A 49 -10.79 -21.64 2.37
CA ALA A 49 -10.74 -22.06 0.97
C ALA A 49 -11.24 -20.95 0.02
N LYS A 50 -12.28 -20.20 0.41
CA LYS A 50 -12.78 -19.05 -0.36
C LYS A 50 -11.81 -17.87 -0.40
N ALA A 51 -10.77 -17.84 0.45
CA ALA A 51 -9.78 -16.77 0.46
C ALA A 51 -8.73 -16.87 -0.66
N GLU A 52 -8.68 -17.97 -1.43
CA GLU A 52 -7.69 -18.15 -2.49
C GLU A 52 -7.78 -17.04 -3.56
N GLU A 53 -8.97 -16.76 -4.07
CA GLU A 53 -9.17 -15.71 -5.08
C GLU A 53 -8.77 -14.32 -4.57
N HIS A 54 -9.10 -14.02 -3.31
CA HIS A 54 -8.71 -12.77 -2.66
C HIS A 54 -7.20 -12.67 -2.45
N TYR A 55 -6.54 -13.78 -2.12
CA TYR A 55 -5.08 -13.83 -2.03
C TYR A 55 -4.43 -13.56 -3.39
N GLN A 56 -4.91 -14.20 -4.45
CA GLN A 56 -4.39 -13.96 -5.81
C GLN A 56 -4.64 -12.53 -6.27
N SER A 57 -5.79 -11.96 -5.92
CA SER A 57 -6.12 -10.56 -6.21
C SER A 57 -5.22 -9.59 -5.45
N ALA A 58 -4.92 -9.87 -4.18
CA ALA A 58 -3.99 -9.09 -3.38
C ALA A 58 -2.57 -9.09 -3.98
N LEU A 59 -2.08 -10.23 -4.46
CA LEU A 59 -0.76 -10.30 -5.13
C LEU A 59 -0.69 -9.47 -6.42
N LYS A 60 -1.79 -9.35 -7.15
CA LYS A 60 -1.87 -8.48 -8.34
C LYS A 60 -1.93 -7.00 -7.98
N ALA A 61 -2.62 -6.67 -6.90
CA ALA A 61 -2.88 -5.28 -6.49
C ALA A 61 -1.76 -4.66 -5.64
N LEU A 62 -0.98 -5.46 -4.91
CA LEU A 62 0.04 -4.99 -3.98
C LEU A 62 1.43 -4.97 -4.64
N PRO A 63 1.92 -3.82 -5.14
CA PRO A 63 3.27 -3.75 -5.68
C PRO A 63 4.30 -3.98 -4.57
N LYS A 64 5.42 -4.64 -4.91
CA LYS A 64 6.50 -4.91 -3.95
C LYS A 64 7.14 -3.63 -3.40
N LYS A 65 7.19 -2.58 -4.22
CA LYS A 65 7.59 -1.22 -3.80
C LYS A 65 6.35 -0.33 -3.93
N PRO A 66 5.85 0.28 -2.85
CA PRO A 66 4.61 1.04 -2.86
C PRO A 66 4.78 2.46 -3.43
N TYR A 67 5.35 2.57 -4.64
CA TYR A 67 5.38 3.82 -5.39
C TYR A 67 4.09 3.99 -6.18
N VAL A 68 3.61 5.23 -6.27
CA VAL A 68 2.49 5.59 -7.13
C VAL A 68 2.99 6.38 -8.34
N GLU A 69 2.36 6.15 -9.49
CA GLU A 69 2.62 6.90 -10.70
C GLU A 69 1.73 8.13 -10.77
N MET A 70 2.28 9.25 -11.26
CA MET A 70 1.57 10.53 -11.32
C MET A 70 0.29 10.43 -12.15
N VAL A 71 0.35 9.71 -13.29
CA VAL A 71 -0.81 9.47 -14.17
C VAL A 71 -1.94 8.77 -13.42
N GLY A 72 -1.64 7.78 -12.58
CA GLY A 72 -2.67 7.06 -11.82
C GLY A 72 -3.36 7.97 -10.80
N ILE A 73 -2.62 8.88 -10.17
CA ILE A 73 -3.17 9.85 -9.24
C ILE A 73 -4.05 10.88 -9.96
N SER A 74 -3.61 11.40 -11.11
CA SER A 74 -4.43 12.28 -11.95
C SER A 74 -5.74 11.61 -12.36
N SER A 75 -5.70 10.38 -12.87
CA SER A 75 -6.91 9.64 -13.25
C SER A 75 -7.85 9.42 -12.07
N MET A 76 -7.32 9.20 -10.86
CA MET A 76 -8.16 9.04 -9.68
C MET A 76 -8.79 10.37 -9.22
N ILE A 77 -8.06 11.49 -9.32
CA ILE A 77 -8.60 12.83 -9.06
C ILE A 77 -9.74 13.15 -10.04
N GLU A 78 -9.56 12.88 -11.33
CA GLU A 78 -10.59 13.06 -12.36
C GLU A 78 -11.84 12.23 -12.07
N PHE A 79 -11.67 10.94 -11.79
CA PHE A 79 -12.76 10.05 -11.42
C PHE A 79 -13.52 10.51 -10.18
N MET A 80 -12.80 10.96 -9.14
CA MET A 80 -13.42 11.47 -7.92
C MET A 80 -14.13 12.81 -8.13
N ALA A 81 -13.68 13.61 -9.10
CA ALA A 81 -14.31 14.89 -9.45
C ALA A 81 -15.69 14.73 -10.09
N GLU A 82 -16.01 13.57 -10.66
CA GLU A 82 -17.36 13.24 -11.16
C GLU A 82 -18.39 13.25 -10.02
N ALA A 83 -17.99 12.82 -8.82
CA ALA A 83 -18.85 12.78 -7.64
C ALA A 83 -18.80 14.08 -6.82
N ASP A 84 -17.62 14.71 -6.72
CA ASP A 84 -17.42 15.99 -6.04
C ASP A 84 -16.54 16.92 -6.88
N PRO A 85 -17.12 17.92 -7.58
CA PRO A 85 -16.37 18.84 -8.42
C PRO A 85 -15.26 19.61 -7.69
N LEU A 86 -15.29 19.72 -6.36
CA LEU A 86 -14.21 20.38 -5.60
C LEU A 86 -12.88 19.61 -5.69
N VAL A 87 -12.92 18.30 -5.92
CA VAL A 87 -11.73 17.45 -6.05
C VAL A 87 -10.90 17.83 -7.27
N SER A 88 -11.53 18.37 -8.33
CA SER A 88 -10.83 18.84 -9.55
C SER A 88 -9.78 19.93 -9.29
N LYS A 89 -9.83 20.60 -8.14
CA LYS A 89 -8.87 21.65 -7.75
C LYS A 89 -7.60 21.09 -7.10
N VAL A 90 -7.60 19.82 -6.68
CA VAL A 90 -6.46 19.18 -6.02
C VAL A 90 -5.40 18.87 -7.07
N LYS A 91 -4.15 19.29 -6.81
CA LYS A 91 -3.05 18.93 -7.69
C LYS A 91 -2.44 17.59 -7.29
N PRO A 92 -2.08 16.71 -8.24
CA PRO A 92 -1.44 15.44 -7.95
C PRO A 92 -0.19 15.57 -7.04
N GLU A 93 0.65 16.58 -7.25
CA GLU A 93 1.85 16.84 -6.45
C GLU A 93 1.56 17.24 -4.99
N GLU A 94 0.35 17.71 -4.68
CA GLU A 94 -0.04 18.08 -3.30
C GLU A 94 -0.43 16.86 -2.46
N VAL A 95 -0.67 15.72 -3.11
CA VAL A 95 -1.14 14.49 -2.45
C VAL A 95 -0.13 13.35 -2.49
N ILE A 96 1.02 13.55 -3.13
CA ILE A 96 2.09 12.55 -3.24
C ILE A 96 3.38 13.08 -2.61
N ASP A 97 3.92 12.34 -1.65
CA ASP A 97 5.28 12.56 -1.14
C ASP A 97 6.00 11.21 -1.02
N HIS A 98 7.02 11.01 -1.85
CA HIS A 98 7.85 9.81 -1.86
C HIS A 98 9.13 9.94 -1.02
N THR A 99 9.36 11.04 -0.29
CA THR A 99 10.63 11.32 0.38
C THR A 99 11.03 10.22 1.36
N ILE A 100 10.13 9.81 2.24
CA ILE A 100 10.40 8.75 3.24
C ILE A 100 10.56 7.39 2.54
N LEU A 101 9.71 7.08 1.56
CA LEU A 101 9.79 5.81 0.83
C LEU A 101 11.11 5.67 0.05
N LYS A 102 11.55 6.74 -0.63
CA LYS A 102 12.84 6.78 -1.34
C LYS A 102 14.01 6.55 -0.39
N LYS A 103 13.99 7.15 0.81
CA LYS A 103 15.01 6.92 1.84
C LYS A 103 15.06 5.45 2.26
N LEU A 104 13.90 4.83 2.51
CA LEU A 104 13.82 3.42 2.87
C LEU A 104 14.30 2.50 1.75
N ASP A 105 13.89 2.78 0.52
CA ASP A 105 14.30 2.02 -0.65
C ASP A 105 15.82 2.11 -0.89
N ALA A 106 16.38 3.32 -0.86
CA ALA A 106 17.81 3.56 -1.01
C ALA A 106 18.67 2.89 0.09
N SER A 107 18.11 2.71 1.30
CA SER A 107 18.78 1.96 2.37
C SER A 107 18.84 0.44 2.15
N GLY A 108 18.15 -0.07 1.11
CA GLY A 108 18.00 -1.49 0.83
C GLY A 108 17.00 -2.20 1.75
N PHE A 109 16.31 -1.48 2.64
CA PHE A 109 15.33 -2.05 3.57
C PHE A 109 14.24 -2.84 2.84
N VAL A 110 13.64 -2.26 1.78
CA VAL A 110 12.52 -2.88 1.05
C VAL A 110 12.97 -4.18 0.38
N ASP A 111 14.12 -4.16 -0.31
CA ASP A 111 14.64 -5.34 -1.00
C ASP A 111 15.02 -6.47 -0.03
N GLN A 112 15.52 -6.15 1.17
CA GLN A 112 15.85 -7.15 2.19
C GLN A 112 14.63 -7.92 2.70
N LEU A 113 13.43 -7.34 2.67
CA LEU A 113 12.21 -8.02 3.11
C LEU A 113 11.85 -9.20 2.20
N TYR A 114 12.25 -9.18 0.94
CA TYR A 114 11.95 -10.22 -0.06
C TYR A 114 13.03 -11.28 -0.22
N LYS A 115 14.19 -11.10 0.45
CA LYS A 115 15.31 -12.06 0.42
C LYS A 115 15.25 -13.11 1.53
N ARG A 116 14.32 -12.95 2.47
CA ARG A 116 14.15 -13.84 3.63
C ARG A 116 13.36 -15.07 3.25
#